data_AF-A0A8J3SFV1-F1
#
_entry.id   AF-A0A8J3SFV1-F1
#
_cell.length_a   1.000
_cell.length_b   1.000
_cell.length_c   1.000
_cell.angle_alpha   90.00
_cell.angle_beta   90.00
_cell.angle_gamma   90.00
#
_symmetry.space_group_name_H-M   'P 1'
#
loop_
_entity.id
_entity.type
_entity.pdbx_description
1 polymer ?
#
loop_
_entity_poly.entity_id
_entity_poly.type
_entity_poly.pdbx_seq_one_letter_code
_entity_poly.pdbx_strand_id
1 'polypeptide(L)'
;MGSPHELVHVATRANGAEEWACSSCARRILLRWPPSFERLVLVAGDENVQHFGTKGPITVLGAEVSLDLDQNDHDWLNDNGIAWSA
;
A
#
# COMPACT_ATOMS: atom_id res chain seq x y z
N MET A 1 16.23 -11.58 3.29
CA MET A 1 15.57 -10.49 2.54
C MET A 1 16.38 -9.23 2.78
N GLY A 2 16.75 -8.50 1.72
CA GLY A 2 17.49 -7.23 1.85
C GLY A 2 16.60 -6.11 2.41
N SER A 3 17.21 -4.99 2.82
CA SER A 3 16.48 -3.80 3.26
C SER A 3 15.52 -3.33 2.16
N PRO A 4 14.28 -2.93 2.49
CA PRO A 4 13.32 -2.50 1.48
C PRO A 4 13.77 -1.21 0.79
N HIS A 5 13.35 -1.05 -0.45
CA HIS A 5 13.64 0.13 -1.27
C HIS A 5 12.41 1.03 -1.40
N GLU A 6 12.63 2.34 -1.34
CA GLU A 6 11.60 3.32 -1.63
C GLU A 6 11.49 3.58 -3.14
N LEU A 7 10.26 3.64 -3.63
CA LEU A 7 9.85 4.20 -4.92
C LEU A 7 9.36 5.62 -4.67
N VAL A 8 9.98 6.58 -5.33
CA VAL A 8 9.61 8.00 -5.24
C VAL A 8 8.86 8.41 -6.49
N HIS A 9 7.81 9.22 -6.32
CA HIS A 9 7.06 9.80 -7.44
C HIS A 9 7.96 10.74 -8.26
N VAL A 10 8.03 10.50 -9.57
CA VAL A 10 8.89 11.26 -10.50
C VAL A 10 8.07 12.22 -11.34
N ALA A 11 6.94 11.76 -11.87
CA ALA A 11 6.11 12.55 -12.78
C ALA A 11 4.69 11.99 -12.87
N THR A 12 3.76 12.83 -13.31
CA THR A 12 2.43 12.40 -13.74
C THR A 12 2.30 12.60 -15.24
N ARG A 13 1.90 11.55 -15.97
CA ARG A 13 1.68 11.57 -17.41
C ARG A 13 0.34 12.22 -17.75
N ALA A 14 0.19 12.65 -19.00
CA ALA A 14 -1.02 13.31 -19.49
C ALA A 14 -2.30 12.47 -19.32
N ASN A 15 -2.17 11.14 -19.31
CA ASN A 15 -3.29 10.23 -19.08
C ASN A 15 -3.59 9.97 -17.59
N GLY A 16 -2.93 10.67 -16.66
CA GLY A 16 -3.09 10.52 -15.22
C GLY A 16 -2.29 9.37 -14.59
N ALA A 17 -1.54 8.59 -15.38
CA ALA A 17 -0.63 7.58 -14.82
C ALA A 17 0.59 8.26 -14.20
N GLU A 18 0.99 7.81 -13.02
CA GLU A 18 2.15 8.30 -12.31
C GLU A 18 3.36 7.42 -12.57
N GLU A 19 4.52 8.03 -12.78
CA GLU A 19 5.80 7.36 -12.85
C GLU A 19 6.48 7.40 -11.48
N TRP A 20 6.96 6.23 -11.05
CA TRP A 20 7.65 6.03 -9.79
C TRP A 20 8.98 5.33 -10.03
N ALA A 21 10.03 5.76 -9.33
CA ALA A 21 11.38 5.24 -9.52
C ALA A 21 12.10 4.97 -8.20
N CYS A 22 12.89 3.89 -8.18
CA CYS A 22 13.79 3.54 -7.09
C CYS A 22 15.19 4.03 -7.45
N SER A 23 15.79 4.88 -6.61
CA SER A 23 17.17 5.33 -6.79
C SER A 23 18.21 4.25 -6.46
N SER A 24 17.85 3.25 -5.63
CA SER A 24 18.77 2.19 -5.17
C SER A 24 19.05 1.12 -6.22
N CYS A 25 18.05 0.74 -7.03
CA CYS A 25 18.19 -0.35 -8.01
C CYS A 25 17.66 0.00 -9.42
N ALA A 26 17.36 1.28 -9.66
CA ALA A 26 16.83 1.79 -10.92
C ALA A 26 15.47 1.23 -11.36
N ARG A 27 14.75 0.50 -10.49
CA ARG A 27 13.37 0.06 -10.78
C ARG A 27 12.49 1.26 -11.15
N ARG A 28 11.71 1.13 -12.22
CA ARG A 28 10.74 2.14 -12.67
C ARG A 28 9.41 1.50 -12.98
N ILE A 29 8.33 2.12 -12.50
CA ILE A 29 6.96 1.67 -12.76
C ILE A 29 6.08 2.84 -13.20
N LEU A 30 5.05 2.54 -13.97
CA LEU A 30 3.87 3.38 -14.13
C LEU A 30 2.73 2.82 -13.30
N LEU A 31 2.00 3.71 -12.64
CA LEU A 31 0.90 3.37 -11.76
C LEU A 31 -0.29 4.30 -12.05
N ARG A 32 -1.44 3.72 -12.35
CA ARG A 32 -2.74 4.40 -12.30
C ARG A 32 -3.43 3.95 -11.02
N TRP A 33 -3.84 4.91 -10.21
CA TRP A 33 -4.56 4.63 -8.97
C TRP A 33 -6.03 4.31 -9.24
N PRO A 34 -6.76 3.74 -8.25
CA PRO A 34 -8.21 3.56 -8.34
C PRO A 34 -8.95 4.85 -8.79
N PRO A 35 -10.09 4.72 -9.49
CA PRO A 35 -10.87 3.49 -9.66
C PRO A 35 -10.38 2.54 -10.77
N SER A 36 -9.48 3.00 -11.65
CA SER A 36 -8.96 2.19 -12.75
C SER A 36 -7.52 1.77 -12.45
N PHE A 37 -7.33 0.91 -11.45
CA PHE A 37 -5.98 0.53 -11.04
C PHE A 37 -5.24 -0.18 -12.17
N GLU A 38 -4.05 0.32 -12.51
CA GLU A 38 -3.16 -0.27 -13.51
C GLU A 38 -1.72 -0.13 -13.04
N ARG A 39 -0.91 -1.17 -13.21
CA ARG A 39 0.51 -1.13 -12.88
C ARG A 39 1.32 -1.74 -14.02
N LEU A 40 2.28 -0.98 -14.53
CA LEU A 40 3.22 -1.42 -15.55
C LEU A 40 4.65 -1.26 -15.05
N VAL A 41 5.45 -2.31 -15.13
CA VAL A 41 6.89 -2.24 -14.82
C VAL A 41 7.64 -1.83 -16.08
N LEU A 42 8.31 -0.67 -16.05
CA LEU A 42 9.11 -0.17 -17.17
C LEU A 42 10.55 -0.70 -17.09
N VAL A 43 11.10 -0.71 -15.88
CA VAL A 43 12.43 -1.24 -15.56
C VAL A 43 12.30 -2.07 -14.29
N ALA A 44 12.72 -3.33 -14.33
CA ALA A 44 12.53 -4.26 -13.21
C ALA A 44 13.35 -3.88 -11.96
N GLY A 45 14.60 -3.45 -12.12
CA GLY A 45 15.53 -3.27 -11.00
C GLY A 45 15.80 -4.60 -10.28
N ASP A 46 16.00 -4.57 -8.96
CA ASP A 46 16.17 -5.79 -8.16
C ASP A 46 14.80 -6.36 -7.75
N GLU A 47 14.45 -7.54 -8.27
CA GLU A 47 13.17 -8.19 -8.00
C GLU A 47 13.15 -8.96 -6.67
N ASN A 48 14.30 -9.14 -6.01
CA ASN A 48 14.42 -9.85 -4.74
C ASN A 48 14.30 -8.94 -3.51
N VAL A 49 14.10 -7.64 -3.73
CA VAL A 49 13.93 -6.63 -2.69
C VAL A 49 12.50 -6.08 -2.71
N GLN A 50 11.91 -5.93 -1.52
CA GLN A 50 10.60 -5.31 -1.39
C GLN A 50 10.67 -3.81 -1.71
N HIS A 51 9.75 -3.35 -2.55
CA HIS A 51 9.60 -1.95 -2.89
C HIS A 51 8.32 -1.36 -2.27
N PHE A 52 8.42 -0.16 -1.70
CA PHE A 52 7.28 0.58 -1.16
C PHE A 52 7.29 2.02 -1.70
N GLY A 53 6.15 2.70 -1.72
CA GLY A 53 6.06 4.12 -2.10
C GLY A 53 4.90 4.79 -1.38
N THR A 54 5.09 6.06 -1.00
CA THR A 54 4.10 6.84 -0.25
C THR A 54 3.54 7.96 -1.11
N LYS A 55 2.22 8.00 -1.29
CA LYS A 55 1.55 9.09 -2.02
C LYS A 55 0.96 10.09 -1.04
N GLY A 56 1.73 11.14 -0.76
CA GLY A 56 1.32 12.24 0.11
C GLY A 56 1.06 11.82 1.56
N PRO A 57 0.72 12.77 2.44
CA PRO A 57 0.25 12.44 3.77
C PRO A 57 -1.08 11.68 3.64
N ILE A 58 -1.14 10.48 4.20
CA ILE A 58 -2.42 9.82 4.45
C ILE A 58 -3.04 10.55 5.64
N THR A 59 -3.93 11.49 5.38
CA THR A 59 -4.78 12.06 6.43
C THR A 59 -5.92 11.08 6.67
N VAL A 60 -5.76 10.21 7.66
CA VAL A 60 -6.91 9.51 8.24
C VAL A 60 -7.73 10.58 8.95
N LEU A 61 -8.85 11.01 8.37
CA LEU A 61 -9.72 12.08 8.90
C LEU A 61 -10.48 11.66 10.18
N GLY A 62 -10.07 10.57 10.81
CA GLY A 62 -10.75 9.89 11.89
C GLY A 62 -11.12 8.47 11.49
N ALA A 63 -10.79 7.51 12.34
CA ALA A 63 -11.47 6.23 12.35
C ALA A 63 -12.49 6.30 13.49
N GLU A 64 -13.77 6.09 13.19
CA GLU A 64 -14.74 5.78 14.24
C GLU A 64 -14.42 4.37 14.73
N VAL A 65 -13.75 4.29 15.87
CA VAL A 65 -13.49 3.04 16.57
C VAL A 65 -14.64 2.84 17.54
N SER A 66 -15.55 1.93 17.22
CA SER A 66 -16.47 1.38 18.22
C SER A 66 -15.74 0.29 18.98
N LEU A 67 -15.68 0.42 20.30
CA LEU A 67 -15.26 -0.65 21.20
C LEU A 67 -16.46 -1.48 21.69
N ASP A 68 -17.67 -1.11 21.28
CA ASP A 68 -18.90 -1.85 21.59
C ASP A 68 -18.99 -3.04 20.63
N LEU A 69 -18.14 -4.03 20.85
CA LEU A 69 -18.31 -5.36 20.25
C LEU A 69 -19.47 -6.03 20.97
N ASP A 70 -20.50 -6.41 20.21
CA ASP A 70 -21.55 -7.25 20.78
C ASP A 70 -21.09 -8.71 20.85
N GLN A 71 -21.93 -9.57 21.43
CA GLN A 71 -21.60 -10.99 21.57
C GLN A 71 -21.35 -11.67 20.22
N ASN A 72 -22.04 -11.24 19.16
CA ASN A 72 -21.90 -11.82 17.83
C ASN A 72 -20.54 -11.44 17.21
N ASP A 73 -20.07 -10.21 17.43
CA ASP A 73 -18.72 -9.81 17.02
C ASP A 73 -17.63 -10.57 17.76
N HIS A 74 -17.80 -10.79 19.08
CA HIS A 74 -16.88 -11.60 19.87
C HIS A 74 -16.82 -13.06 19.41
N ASP A 75 -17.96 -13.66 19.10
CA ASP A 75 -18.04 -15.05 18.62
C ASP A 75 -17.32 -15.19 17.27
N TRP A 76 -17.56 -14.26 16.35
CA TRP A 76 -16.87 -14.23 15.06
C TRP A 76 -15.36 -14.08 15.21
N LEU A 77 -14.88 -13.19 16.08
CA LEU A 77 -13.45 -12.99 16.30
C LEU A 77 -12.78 -14.28 16.81
N ASN A 78 -13.43 -14.97 17.75
CA ASN A 78 -12.93 -16.24 18.29
C ASN A 78 -12.90 -17.36 17.25
N ASP A 79 -13.95 -17.50 16.44
CA ASP A 79 -14.01 -18.49 15.37
C ASP A 79 -12.90 -18.28 14.31
N ASN A 80 -12.41 -17.05 14.19
CA ASN A 80 -11.31 -16.68 13.31
C ASN A 80 -9.94 -16.64 14.02
N GLY A 81 -9.86 -17.11 15.27
CA GLY A 81 -8.61 -17.21 16.04
C GLY A 81 -8.03 -15.86 16.48
N ILE A 82 -8.85 -14.80 16.52
CA ILE A 82 -8.45 -13.47 16.92
C ILE A 82 -8.81 -13.28 18.40
N ALA A 83 -7.80 -13.38 19.27
CA ALA A 83 -7.98 -13.17 20.70
C ALA A 83 -8.12 -11.66 21.00
N TRP A 84 -9.36 -11.17 21.01
CA TRP A 84 -9.68 -9.81 21.42
C TRP A 84 -10.07 -9.79 22.90
N SER A 85 -9.25 -9.15 23.74
CA SER A 85 -9.56 -9.00 25.17
C SER A 85 -10.66 -7.95 25.36
N ALA A 86 -11.67 -8.30 26.16
CA ALA A 86 -12.68 -7.37 26.66
C ALA A 86 -12.07 -6.29 27.56
#